data_AF-I7CPV8-F1
#
_entry.id   AF-I7CPV8-F1
#
_cell.length_a   1.000
_cell.length_b   1.000
_cell.length_c   1.000
_cell.angle_alpha   90.00
_cell.angle_beta   90.00
_cell.angle_gamma   90.00
#
_symmetry.space_group_name_H-M   'P 1'
#
loop_
_entity.id
_entity.type
_entity.pdbx_description
1 polymer ?
#
loop_
_entity_poly.entity_id
_entity_poly.type
_entity_poly.pdbx_seq_one_letter_code
_entity_poly.pdbx_strand_id
1 'polypeptide(L)' 'MALNKLRQLDQDSVGITLPKDDIRVEGLLDDQGRLEGEHHIHIRHVDDGQWSLELVEEIDA' A
#
# COMPACT_ATOMS: atom_id res chain seq x y z
N MET A 1 -4.24 -2.07 -15.94
CA MET A 1 -3.75 -0.87 -15.23
C MET A 1 -4.94 -0.10 -14.71
N ALA A 2 -5.13 -0.10 -13.39
CA ALA A 2 -6.08 0.80 -12.76
C ALA A 2 -5.32 2.08 -12.36
N LEU A 3 -5.80 3.25 -12.79
CA LEU A 3 -5.35 4.52 -12.24
C LEU A 3 -5.98 4.66 -10.85
N ASN A 4 -5.17 4.57 -9.81
CA ASN A 4 -5.62 4.74 -8.44
C ASN A 4 -5.53 6.21 -8.03
N LYS A 5 -6.46 6.63 -7.17
CA LYS A 5 -6.59 8.03 -6.76
C LYS A 5 -5.68 8.30 -5.56
N LEU A 6 -4.88 9.37 -5.63
CA LEU A 6 -4.27 9.98 -4.46
C LEU A 6 -5.32 10.72 -3.64
N ARG A 7 -5.32 10.53 -2.33
CA ARG A 7 -6.29 11.12 -1.40
C ARG A 7 -5.56 11.72 -0.23
N GLN A 8 -6.02 12.88 0.23
CA GLN A 8 -5.61 13.42 1.51
C GLN A 8 -6.12 12.52 2.64
N LEU A 9 -5.23 12.11 3.54
CA LEU A 9 -5.58 11.29 4.70
C LEU A 9 -5.70 12.17 5.95
N ASP A 10 -4.74 13.08 6.13
CA ASP A 10 -4.72 14.07 7.20
C ASP A 10 -4.03 15.38 6.73
N GLN A 11 -3.60 16.21 7.69
CA GLN A 11 -2.98 17.50 7.41
C GLN A 11 -1.61 17.36 6.73
N ASP A 12 -0.88 16.30 7.03
CA ASP A 12 0.53 16.13 6.67
C ASP A 12 0.75 14.93 5.74
N SER A 13 -0.27 14.12 5.48
CA SER A 13 -0.16 12.89 4.69
C SER A 13 -1.20 12.72 3.59
N VAL A 14 -0.74 12.07 2.52
CA VAL A 14 -1.57 11.58 1.40
C VAL A 14 -1.36 10.09 1.24
N GLY A 15 -2.39 9.41 0.74
CA GLY A 15 -2.37 7.98 0.48
C GLY A 15 -2.89 7.64 -0.90
N ILE A 16 -2.54 6.44 -1.37
CA ILE A 16 -3.10 5.82 -2.57
C ILE A 16 -4.05 4.70 -2.15
N THR A 17 -5.17 4.55 -2.87
CA THR A 17 -6.05 3.39 -2.68
C THR A 17 -5.54 2.21 -3.48
N LEU A 18 -5.29 1.07 -2.84
CA LEU A 18 -4.98 -0.18 -3.52
C LEU A 18 -6.27 -1.02 -3.66
N PRO A 19 -6.58 -1.54 -4.87
CA PRO A 19 -7.73 -2.42 -5.07
C PRO A 19 -7.64 -3.67 -4.19
N LYS A 20 -8.74 -4.07 -3.55
CA LYS A 20 -8.76 -5.26 -2.69
C LYS A 20 -8.37 -6.54 -3.42
N ASP A 21 -8.68 -6.67 -4.70
CA ASP A 21 -8.33 -7.84 -5.49
C ASP A 21 -6.81 -7.97 -5.68
N ASP A 22 -6.11 -6.84 -5.85
CA ASP A 22 -4.64 -6.78 -5.94
C ASP A 22 -3.99 -7.08 -4.57
N ILE A 23 -4.63 -6.68 -3.46
CA ILE A 23 -4.11 -6.98 -2.11
C ILE A 23 -4.39 -8.42 -1.69
N ARG A 24 -5.49 -9.01 -2.17
CA ARG A 24 -5.90 -10.38 -1.83
C ARG A 24 -4.86 -11.40 -2.29
N VAL A 25 -4.22 -11.19 -3.45
CA VAL A 25 -3.20 -12.10 -3.96
C VAL A 25 -1.93 -12.13 -3.08
N GLU A 26 -1.68 -11.04 -2.34
CA GLU A 26 -0.57 -10.92 -1.39
C GLU A 26 -0.89 -11.52 -0.01
N GLY A 27 -2.10 -12.06 0.20
CA GLY A 27 -2.49 -12.71 1.46
C GLY A 27 -2.68 -11.75 2.65
N LEU A 28 -2.75 -10.44 2.41
CA LEU A 28 -2.87 -9.43 3.48
C LEU A 28 -4.31 -9.23 3.99
N LEU A 29 -5.30 -9.79 3.29
CA LEU A 29 -6.70 -9.66 3.68
C LEU A 29 -7.23 -10.95 4.32
N ASP A 30 -8.07 -10.79 5.33
CA ASP A 30 -8.86 -11.87 5.91
C ASP A 30 -9.94 -12.40 4.93
N ASP A 31 -10.67 -13.43 5.35
CA ASP A 31 -11.78 -14.02 4.58
C ASP A 31 -12.91 -13.02 4.29
N GLN A 32 -13.01 -11.94 5.06
CA GLN A 32 -13.97 -10.85 4.90
C GLN A 32 -13.42 -9.69 4.05
N GLY A 33 -12.20 -9.82 3.53
CA GLY A 33 -11.52 -8.80 2.73
C GLY A 33 -11.08 -7.58 3.55
N ARG A 34 -10.80 -7.73 4.84
CA ARG A 34 -10.28 -6.68 5.73
C ARG A 34 -8.78 -6.88 5.91
N LEU A 35 -8.05 -5.77 5.96
CA LEU A 35 -6.64 -5.79 6.34
C LEU A 35 -6.56 -6.08 7.84
N GLU A 36 -5.84 -7.13 8.22
CA GLU A 36 -5.57 -7.49 9.62
C GLU A 36 -4.08 -7.43 9.92
N GLY A 37 -3.71 -7.05 11.15
CA GLY A 37 -2.33 -6.91 11.58
C GLY A 37 -1.66 -5.60 11.14
N GLU A 38 -0.36 -5.51 11.40
CA GLU A 38 0.48 -4.39 10.96
C GLU A 38 1.31 -4.83 9.75
N HIS A 39 1.18 -4.07 8.66
CA HIS A 39 1.91 -4.29 7.42
C HIS A 39 2.70 -3.04 7.08
N HIS A 40 3.93 -3.22 6.62
CA HIS A 40 4.80 -2.12 6.25
C HIS A 40 5.14 -2.21 4.77
N ILE A 41 5.03 -1.06 4.11
CA ILE A 41 5.41 -0.92 2.71
C ILE A 41 6.58 0.05 2.64
N HIS A 42 7.66 -0.39 2.03
CA HIS A 42 8.75 0.49 1.68
C HIS A 42 8.36 1.27 0.41
N ILE A 43 8.39 2.60 0.50
CA ILE A 43 8.07 3.50 -0.61
C ILE A 43 9.36 4.20 -1.03
N ARG A 44 9.75 4.04 -2.30
CA ARG A 44 10.92 4.70 -2.88
C ARG A 44 10.52 5.55 -4.07
N HIS A 45 10.93 6.81 -4.08
CA HIS A 45 10.84 7.65 -5.27
C HIS A 45 11.93 7.21 -6.26
N VAL A 46 11.53 6.91 -7.50
CA VAL A 46 12.42 6.37 -8.53
C VAL A 46 12.85 7.47 -9.50
N ASP A 47 11.89 8.17 -10.13
CA ASP A 47 12.09 9.33 -11.01
C ASP A 47 10.73 9.93 -11.43
N ASP A 48 10.69 11.14 -12.01
CA ASP A 48 9.54 11.70 -12.75
C ASP A 48 8.12 11.43 -12.19
N GLY A 49 7.92 11.49 -10.87
CA GLY A 49 6.63 11.20 -10.23
C GLY A 49 6.25 9.72 -10.24
N GLN A 50 7.24 8.84 -10.30
CA GLN A 50 7.15 7.39 -10.15
C GLN A 50 7.69 6.99 -8.79
N TRP A 51 6.93 6.09 -8.16
CA TRP A 51 7.31 5.45 -6.90
C TRP A 51 7.25 3.95 -7.07
N SER A 52 8.21 3.24 -6.47
CA SER A 52 8.14 1.80 -6.26
C SER A 52 7.64 1.53 -4.85
N LEU A 53 6.69 0.60 -4.72
CA LEU A 53 6.14 0.13 -3.46
C LEU A 53 6.51 -1.34 -3.30
N GLU A 54 7.00 -1.72 -2.13
CA GLU A 54 7.41 -3.09 -1.82
C GLU A 54 6.91 -3.47 -0.43
N LEU A 55 6.20 -4.60 -0.32
CA LEU A 55 5.78 -5.14 0.98
C LEU A 55 7.02 -5.64 1.73
N VAL A 56 7.11 -5.30 3.01
CA VAL A 56 8.21 -5.70 3.87
C VAL A 56 7.70 -6.75 4.85
N GLU A 57 8.34 -7.92 4.85
CA GLU A 57 7.97 -9.05 5.74
C GLU A 57 8.46 -8.84 7.18
N GLU A 58 9.56 -8.11 7.38
CA GLU A 58 10.12 -7.75 8.69
C GLU A 58 10.81 -6.39 8.64
N ILE A 59 10.50 -5.51 9.60
CA ILE A 59 11.35 -4.35 9.88
C ILE A 59 12.34 -4.79 10.94
N ASP A 60 13.59 -5.06 10.54
CA ASP A 60 14.68 -5.22 11.50
C ASP A 60 14.80 -3.93 12.33
N ALA A 61 14.64 -4.08 13.65
CA ALA A 61 14.63 -3.00 14.64
C ALA A 61 16.03 -2.41 14.92
#